data_AF-A0A660T757-F1
#
_entry.id   AF-A0A660T757-F1
#
_cell.length_a   1.000
_cell.length_b   1.000
_cell.length_c   1.000
_cell.angle_alpha   90.00
_cell.angle_beta   90.00
_cell.angle_gamma   90.00
#
_symmetry.space_group_name_H-M   'P 1'
#
loop_
_entity.id
_entity.type
_entity.pdbx_description
1 polymer ?
#
loop_
_entity_poly.entity_id
_entity_poly.type
_entity_poly.pdbx_seq_one_letter_code
_entity_poly.pdbx_strand_id
1 'polypeptide(L)'
;MNLPNGLSLTRIVLAPFFFIFFFLERIIQGSGIYAVLGVWALFIIIEVSDLLDGYFARKFNLVSDIGKILDPFADSLSRLTYFLCFAGAGIMPLWVFLILLYRDLGVAFIRQNASRYGIVFASRLSGKLKAWVYAFSGFAGIFVFSSKKLLLLQRYSGSIEKYSLIVFYLSALIAIWSLIDYAHSLLKIKNNN
;
A
#
# COMPACT_ATOMS: atom_id res chain seq x y z
N MET A 1 -21.93 0.85 -13.24
CA MET A 1 -20.63 0.97 -12.54
C MET A 1 -19.54 0.93 -13.59
N ASN A 2 -18.60 1.89 -13.57
CA ASN A 2 -17.49 1.89 -14.53
C ASN A 2 -16.46 0.82 -14.14
N LEU A 3 -15.82 0.21 -15.15
CA LEU A 3 -14.82 -0.84 -14.97
C LEU A 3 -13.69 -0.48 -13.97
N PRO A 4 -13.17 0.77 -13.92
CA PRO A 4 -12.20 1.18 -12.89
C PRO A 4 -12.74 1.12 -11.45
N ASN A 5 -13.98 1.56 -11.22
CA ASN A 5 -14.58 1.53 -9.87
C ASN A 5 -14.78 0.09 -9.37
N GLY A 6 -15.01 -0.85 -10.29
CA GLY A 6 -15.08 -2.28 -9.98
C GLY A 6 -13.74 -2.82 -9.45
N LEU A 7 -12.63 -2.42 -10.08
CA LEU A 7 -11.28 -2.82 -9.66
C LEU A 7 -10.89 -2.23 -8.29
N SER A 8 -11.30 -1.00 -7.99
CA SER A 8 -11.08 -0.42 -6.66
C SER A 8 -11.89 -1.15 -5.58
N LEU A 9 -13.13 -1.55 -5.88
CA LEU A 9 -13.94 -2.37 -4.97
C LEU A 9 -13.32 -3.75 -4.74
N THR A 10 -12.76 -4.39 -5.78
CA THR A 10 -12.11 -5.68 -5.59
C THR A 10 -10.95 -5.57 -4.61
N ARG A 11 -10.12 -4.51 -4.67
CA ARG A 11 -9.02 -4.30 -3.70
C ARG A 11 -9.50 -4.15 -2.26
N ILE A 12 -10.60 -3.44 -2.05
CA ILE A 12 -11.22 -3.30 -0.72
C ILE A 12 -11.65 -4.67 -0.19
N VAL A 13 -12.26 -5.50 -1.05
CA VAL A 13 -12.70 -6.86 -0.67
C VAL A 13 -11.51 -7.79 -0.45
N LEU A 14 -10.46 -7.71 -1.27
CA LEU A 14 -9.27 -8.56 -1.20
C LEU A 14 -8.41 -8.30 0.04
N ALA A 15 -8.44 -7.08 0.59
CA ALA A 15 -7.66 -6.72 1.77
C ALA A 15 -7.97 -7.61 3.01
N PRO A 16 -9.24 -7.79 3.44
CA PRO A 16 -9.59 -8.79 4.47
C PRO A 16 -9.14 -10.22 4.15
N PHE A 17 -9.25 -10.66 2.89
CA PHE A 17 -8.77 -12.00 2.51
C PHE A 17 -7.26 -12.10 2.67
N PHE A 18 -6.49 -11.06 2.33
CA PHE A 18 -5.05 -11.03 2.55
C PHE A 18 -4.72 -11.25 4.03
N PHE A 19 -5.41 -10.55 4.94
CA PHE A 19 -5.25 -10.71 6.38
C PHE A 19 -5.52 -12.14 6.84
N ILE A 20 -6.62 -12.74 6.37
CA ILE A 20 -7.01 -14.11 6.71
C ILE A 20 -5.95 -15.11 6.24
N PHE A 21 -5.51 -15.03 4.97
CA PHE A 21 -4.49 -15.92 4.42
C PHE A 21 -3.14 -15.76 5.11
N PHE A 22 -2.78 -14.54 5.48
CA PHE A 22 -1.53 -14.26 6.20
C PHE A 22 -1.48 -14.94 7.57
N PHE A 23 -2.60 -14.96 8.30
CA PHE A 23 -2.71 -15.61 9.60
C PHE A 23 -3.29 -17.04 9.55
N LEU A 24 -3.51 -17.60 8.36
CA LEU A 24 -4.18 -18.89 8.15
C LEU A 24 -3.55 -20.04 8.93
N GLU A 25 -2.22 -20.10 8.99
CA GLU A 25 -1.52 -21.18 9.70
C GLU A 25 -1.74 -21.15 11.23
N ARG A 26 -2.09 -19.98 11.80
CA ARG A 26 -2.49 -19.92 13.21
C ARG A 26 -3.86 -20.56 13.44
N ILE A 27 -4.68 -20.65 12.40
CA ILE A 27 -6.03 -21.22 12.43
C ILE A 27 -5.98 -22.71 12.04
N ILE A 28 -5.23 -23.05 11.00
CA ILE A 28 -5.14 -24.41 10.44
C ILE A 28 -3.67 -24.86 10.47
N GLN A 29 -3.35 -25.78 11.39
CA GLN A 29 -2.00 -26.33 11.47
C GLN A 29 -1.64 -27.09 10.19
N GLY A 30 -0.41 -26.93 9.71
CA GLY A 30 0.07 -27.55 8.45
C GLY A 30 -0.32 -26.79 7.18
N SER A 31 -1.06 -25.67 7.27
CA SER A 31 -1.46 -24.89 6.09
C SER A 31 -0.39 -23.91 5.57
N GLY A 32 0.87 -24.05 6.01
CA GLY A 32 1.93 -23.05 5.75
C GLY A 32 2.16 -22.77 4.27
N ILE A 33 2.17 -23.80 3.42
CA ILE A 33 2.37 -23.63 1.97
C ILE A 33 1.19 -22.93 1.31
N TYR A 34 -0.04 -23.27 1.71
CA TYR A 34 -1.26 -22.67 1.18
C TYR A 34 -1.40 -21.20 1.61
N ALA A 35 -0.98 -20.88 2.84
CA ALA A 35 -0.90 -19.51 3.32
C ALA A 35 0.08 -18.68 2.48
N VAL A 36 1.28 -19.19 2.23
CA VAL A 36 2.28 -18.51 1.37
C VAL A 36 1.74 -18.28 -0.03
N LEU A 37 1.22 -19.32 -0.69
CA LEU A 37 0.68 -19.20 -2.05
C LEU A 37 -0.50 -18.20 -2.13
N GLY A 38 -1.41 -18.25 -1.16
CA GLY A 38 -2.55 -17.33 -1.10
C GLY A 38 -2.13 -15.88 -0.90
N VAL A 39 -1.19 -15.63 0.02
CA VAL A 39 -0.65 -14.27 0.26
C VAL A 39 0.03 -13.71 -1.00
N TRP A 40 0.84 -14.51 -1.70
CA TRP A 40 1.46 -14.10 -2.96
C TRP A 40 0.42 -13.79 -4.05
N ALA A 41 -0.55 -14.68 -4.24
CA ALA A 41 -1.59 -14.51 -5.25
C ALA A 41 -2.41 -13.24 -4.98
N LEU A 42 -2.85 -13.04 -3.74
CA LEU A 42 -3.62 -11.86 -3.34
C LEU A 42 -2.82 -10.57 -3.51
N PHE A 43 -1.54 -10.56 -3.12
CA PHE A 43 -0.67 -9.39 -3.31
C PHE A 43 -0.51 -9.02 -4.78
N ILE A 44 -0.22 -10.01 -5.64
CA ILE A 44 -0.06 -9.79 -7.08
C ILE A 44 -1.36 -9.24 -7.66
N ILE A 45 -2.51 -9.81 -7.31
CA ILE A 45 -3.81 -9.34 -7.79
C ILE A 45 -4.06 -7.90 -7.33
N ILE A 46 -3.79 -7.55 -6.08
CA ILE A 46 -3.96 -6.20 -5.54
C ILE A 46 -3.08 -5.19 -6.29
N GLU A 47 -1.77 -5.42 -6.39
CA GLU A 47 -0.85 -4.46 -7.03
C GLU A 47 -1.05 -4.38 -8.55
N VAL A 48 -1.35 -5.51 -9.23
CA VAL A 48 -1.65 -5.50 -10.68
C VAL A 48 -2.98 -4.80 -10.96
N SER A 49 -3.99 -4.98 -10.13
CA SER A 49 -5.29 -4.31 -10.31
C SER A 49 -5.19 -2.78 -10.21
N ASP A 50 -4.32 -2.25 -9.34
CA ASP A 50 -4.01 -0.80 -9.23
C ASP A 50 -3.30 -0.25 -10.48
N LEU A 51 -2.44 -1.06 -11.12
CA LEU A 51 -1.81 -0.65 -12.38
C LEU A 51 -2.82 -0.64 -13.53
N LEU A 52 -3.72 -1.63 -13.55
CA LEU A 52 -4.74 -1.76 -14.58
C LEU A 52 -5.81 -0.69 -14.47
N ASP A 53 -6.31 -0.37 -13.28
CA ASP A 53 -7.33 0.69 -13.13
C ASP A 53 -6.81 2.04 -13.62
N GLY A 54 -5.56 2.39 -13.31
CA GLY A 54 -4.91 3.61 -13.76
C GLY A 54 -4.64 3.59 -15.26
N TYR A 55 -4.43 2.43 -15.88
CA TYR A 55 -4.31 2.29 -17.32
C TYR A 55 -5.67 2.49 -18.02
N PHE A 56 -6.71 1.78 -17.56
CA PHE A 56 -8.04 1.85 -18.15
C PHE A 56 -8.70 3.22 -17.96
N ALA A 57 -8.56 3.85 -16.79
CA ALA A 57 -9.08 5.18 -16.54
C ALA A 57 -8.48 6.23 -17.49
N ARG A 58 -7.17 6.15 -17.77
CA ARG A 58 -6.48 7.05 -18.70
C ARG A 58 -6.83 6.76 -20.17
N LYS A 59 -6.94 5.49 -20.54
CA LYS A 59 -7.19 5.08 -21.93
C LYS A 59 -8.62 5.38 -22.39
N PHE A 60 -9.60 5.24 -21.49
CA PHE A 60 -11.01 5.35 -21.83
C PHE A 60 -11.67 6.65 -21.32
N ASN A 61 -10.91 7.57 -20.71
CA ASN A 61 -11.43 8.80 -20.09
C ASN A 61 -12.62 8.56 -19.12
N LEU A 62 -12.67 7.38 -18.50
CA LEU A 62 -13.76 6.96 -17.61
C LEU A 62 -13.57 7.48 -16.20
N VAL A 63 -13.38 8.79 -16.05
CA VAL A 63 -13.19 9.44 -14.75
C VAL A 63 -14.56 9.70 -14.14
N SER A 64 -14.90 9.01 -13.05
CA SER A 64 -16.12 9.27 -12.27
C SER A 64 -15.78 9.98 -10.95
N ASP A 65 -16.68 10.83 -10.45
CA ASP A 65 -16.45 11.54 -9.18
C ASP A 65 -16.39 10.60 -7.98
N ILE A 66 -17.14 9.48 -8.03
CA ILE A 66 -17.06 8.41 -7.04
C ILE A 66 -15.69 7.71 -7.08
N GLY A 67 -15.19 7.42 -8.29
CA GLY A 67 -13.87 6.78 -8.47
C GLY A 67 -12.72 7.64 -7.90
N LYS A 68 -12.77 8.96 -8.09
CA LYS A 68 -11.75 9.89 -7.54
C LYS A 68 -11.56 9.79 -6.02
N ILE A 69 -12.59 9.40 -5.29
CA ILE A 69 -12.57 9.22 -3.83
C ILE A 69 -12.28 7.75 -3.48
N LEU A 70 -12.90 6.83 -4.20
CA LEU A 70 -12.79 5.40 -3.93
C LEU A 70 -11.40 4.83 -4.25
N ASP A 71 -10.76 5.28 -5.32
CA ASP A 71 -9.46 4.73 -5.75
C ASP A 71 -8.36 5.03 -4.73
N PRO A 72 -8.17 6.28 -4.23
CA PRO A 72 -7.16 6.55 -3.20
C PRO A 72 -7.45 5.86 -1.86
N PHE A 73 -8.73 5.64 -1.54
CA PHE A 73 -9.15 4.92 -0.35
C PHE A 73 -8.81 3.43 -0.46
N ALA A 74 -9.19 2.80 -1.57
CA ALA A 74 -8.90 1.39 -1.86
C ALA A 74 -7.39 1.12 -1.89
N ASP A 75 -6.60 2.00 -2.51
CA ASP A 75 -5.14 1.94 -2.51
C ASP A 75 -4.58 1.95 -1.08
N SER A 76 -4.93 2.98 -0.30
CA SER A 76 -4.41 3.12 1.07
C SER A 76 -4.84 1.96 1.95
N LEU A 77 -6.11 1.53 1.88
CA LEU A 77 -6.63 0.44 2.67
C LEU A 77 -5.90 -0.88 2.38
N SER A 78 -5.80 -1.24 1.10
CA SER A 78 -5.16 -2.49 0.68
C SER A 78 -3.68 -2.53 1.07
N ARG A 79 -2.93 -1.43 0.85
CA ARG A 79 -1.51 -1.36 1.20
C ARG A 79 -1.26 -1.33 2.70
N LEU A 80 -2.04 -0.56 3.45
CA LEU A 80 -1.95 -0.53 4.91
C LEU A 80 -2.34 -1.87 5.53
N THR A 81 -3.22 -2.64 4.92
CA THR A 81 -3.62 -3.97 5.42
C THR A 81 -2.45 -4.94 5.44
N TYR A 82 -1.68 -5.04 4.35
CA TYR A 82 -0.51 -5.93 4.36
C TYR A 82 0.62 -5.41 5.26
N PHE A 83 0.82 -4.09 5.36
CA PHE A 83 1.81 -3.55 6.30
C PHE A 83 1.41 -3.77 7.76
N LEU A 84 0.12 -3.69 8.08
CA LEU A 84 -0.40 -4.04 9.39
C LEU A 84 -0.12 -5.51 9.71
N CYS A 85 -0.32 -6.41 8.75
CA CYS A 85 0.03 -7.83 8.90
C CYS A 85 1.52 -8.02 9.20
N PHE A 86 2.40 -7.31 8.47
CA PHE A 86 3.85 -7.38 8.70
C PHE A 86 4.24 -6.83 10.06
N ALA A 87 3.63 -5.72 10.50
CA ALA A 87 3.87 -5.14 11.81
C ALA A 87 3.40 -6.09 12.93
N GLY A 88 2.20 -6.66 12.81
CA GLY A 88 1.64 -7.61 13.77
C GLY A 88 2.40 -8.95 13.85
N ALA A 89 3.12 -9.33 12.79
CA ALA A 89 4.00 -10.50 12.78
C ALA A 89 5.46 -10.18 13.14
N GLY A 90 5.78 -8.93 13.46
CA GLY A 90 7.16 -8.50 13.76
C GLY A 90 8.11 -8.53 12.56
N ILE A 91 7.58 -8.57 11.33
CA ILE A 91 8.36 -8.47 10.09
C ILE A 91 8.73 -7.00 9.81
N MET A 92 7.79 -6.10 10.04
CA MET A 92 8.00 -4.66 9.91
C MET A 92 8.02 -4.02 11.31
N PRO A 93 8.97 -3.12 11.62
CA PRO A 93 8.94 -2.37 12.87
C PRO A 93 7.66 -1.54 12.98
N LEU A 94 6.97 -1.60 14.12
CA LEU A 94 5.69 -0.93 14.31
C LEU A 94 5.76 0.58 14.03
N TRP A 95 6.85 1.23 14.42
CA TRP A 95 7.04 2.66 14.19
C TRP A 95 7.12 3.02 12.68
N VAL A 96 7.65 2.12 11.84
CA VAL A 96 7.64 2.30 10.37
C VAL A 96 6.22 2.25 9.86
N PHE A 97 5.44 1.24 10.28
CA PHE A 97 4.02 1.14 9.94
C PHE A 97 3.24 2.39 10.34
N LEU A 98 3.46 2.91 11.55
CA LEU A 98 2.78 4.13 12.00
C LEU A 98 3.12 5.34 11.12
N ILE A 99 4.38 5.51 10.70
CA ILE A 99 4.76 6.58 9.76
C ILE A 99 4.00 6.44 8.43
N LEU A 100 3.96 5.23 7.87
CA LEU A 100 3.27 4.94 6.60
C LEU A 100 1.76 5.26 6.73
N LEU A 101 1.15 4.86 7.85
CA LEU A 101 -0.26 5.12 8.19
C LEU A 101 -0.55 6.61 8.35
N TYR A 102 0.19 7.31 9.20
CA TYR A 102 0.02 8.75 9.44
C TYR A 102 0.20 9.55 8.16
N ARG A 103 1.16 9.18 7.32
CA ARG A 103 1.37 9.81 6.03
C ARG A 103 0.17 9.63 5.11
N ASP A 104 -0.35 8.41 4.97
CA ASP A 104 -1.46 8.14 4.04
C ASP A 104 -2.75 8.86 4.48
N LEU A 105 -3.05 8.84 5.78
CA LEU A 105 -4.15 9.62 6.34
C LEU A 105 -3.94 11.13 6.20
N GLY A 106 -2.71 11.62 6.48
CA GLY A 106 -2.37 13.03 6.40
C GLY A 106 -2.47 13.59 4.97
N VAL A 107 -1.94 12.88 3.98
CA VAL A 107 -2.05 13.28 2.57
C VAL A 107 -3.50 13.22 2.10
N ALA A 108 -4.27 12.20 2.49
CA ALA A 108 -5.69 12.12 2.19
C ALA A 108 -6.45 13.33 2.76
N PHE A 109 -6.18 13.68 4.02
CA PHE A 109 -6.78 14.85 4.69
C PHE A 109 -6.41 16.16 3.99
N ILE A 110 -5.14 16.37 3.65
CA ILE A 110 -4.67 17.56 2.93
C ILE A 110 -5.38 17.69 1.58
N ARG A 111 -5.45 16.61 0.80
CA ARG A 111 -6.12 16.58 -0.51
C ARG A 111 -7.61 16.88 -0.40
N GLN A 112 -8.29 16.28 0.58
CA GLN A 112 -9.71 16.47 0.77
C GLN A 112 -10.05 17.91 1.17
N ASN A 113 -9.27 18.52 2.07
CA ASN A 113 -9.47 19.91 2.47
C ASN A 113 -9.17 20.88 1.31
N ALA A 114 -8.07 20.69 0.58
CA ALA A 114 -7.74 21.52 -0.58
C ALA A 114 -8.81 21.48 -1.67
N SER A 115 -9.40 20.30 -1.91
CA SER A 115 -10.48 20.14 -2.88
C SER A 115 -11.72 20.98 -2.54
N ARG A 116 -11.98 21.26 -1.25
CA ARG A 116 -13.09 22.15 -0.83
C ARG A 116 -12.85 23.61 -1.23
N TYR A 117 -11.59 24.01 -1.38
CA TYR A 117 -11.18 25.33 -1.83
C TYR A 117 -10.94 25.40 -3.35
N GLY A 118 -11.35 24.38 -4.12
CA GLY A 118 -11.13 24.31 -5.56
C GLY A 118 -9.68 24.03 -5.98
N ILE A 119 -8.81 23.69 -5.03
CA ILE A 119 -7.39 23.42 -5.28
C ILE A 119 -7.23 21.93 -5.60
N VAL A 120 -6.91 21.63 -6.87
CA VAL A 120 -6.60 20.26 -7.31
C VAL A 120 -5.09 20.07 -7.35
N PHE A 121 -4.56 19.20 -6.50
CA PHE A 121 -3.15 18.85 -6.53
C PHE A 121 -2.81 18.07 -7.81
N ALA A 122 -1.93 18.62 -8.64
CA ALA A 122 -1.36 17.93 -9.78
C ALA A 122 -0.56 16.68 -9.34
N SER A 123 -0.41 15.71 -10.25
CA SER A 123 0.38 14.49 -10.04
C SER A 123 1.82 14.82 -9.64
N ARG A 124 2.20 14.56 -8.39
CA ARG A 124 3.55 14.82 -7.86
C ARG A 124 4.48 13.62 -8.02
N LEU A 125 5.78 13.91 -8.20
CA LEU A 125 6.84 12.90 -8.20
C LEU A 125 6.86 12.11 -6.88
N SER A 126 6.65 12.79 -5.75
CA SER A 126 6.60 12.18 -4.41
C SER A 126 5.51 11.12 -4.28
N GLY A 127 4.34 11.34 -4.89
CA GLY A 127 3.26 10.37 -4.94
C GLY A 127 3.58 9.14 -5.77
N LYS A 128 4.23 9.32 -6.94
CA LYS A 128 4.64 8.21 -7.81
C LYS A 128 5.74 7.36 -7.17
N LEU A 129 6.76 8.00 -6.60
CA LEU A 129 7.86 7.31 -5.93
C LEU A 129 7.36 6.52 -4.72
N LYS A 130 6.42 7.08 -3.95
CA LYS A 130 5.77 6.38 -2.84
C LYS A 130 5.12 5.06 -3.29
N ALA A 131 4.37 5.07 -4.39
CA ALA A 131 3.69 3.87 -4.88
C ALA A 131 4.69 2.74 -5.20
N TRP A 132 5.75 3.03 -5.95
CA TRP A 132 6.79 2.06 -6.26
C TRP A 132 7.47 1.50 -5.00
N VAL A 133 7.86 2.38 -4.08
CA VAL A 133 8.58 1.97 -2.86
C VAL A 133 7.68 1.15 -1.95
N TYR A 134 6.39 1.45 -1.89
CA TYR A 134 5.43 0.67 -1.13
C TYR A 134 5.22 -0.72 -1.74
N ALA A 135 5.12 -0.82 -3.07
CA ALA A 135 5.05 -2.11 -3.76
C ALA A 135 6.31 -2.96 -3.50
N PHE A 136 7.51 -2.37 -3.58
CA PHE A 136 8.76 -3.06 -3.23
C PHE A 136 8.81 -3.48 -1.76
N SER A 137 8.32 -2.63 -0.86
CA SER A 137 8.20 -2.97 0.57
C SER A 137 7.23 -4.12 0.79
N GLY A 138 6.07 -4.10 0.12
CA GLY A 138 5.08 -5.17 0.10
C GLY A 138 5.72 -6.51 -0.30
N PHE A 139 6.40 -6.51 -1.44
CA PHE A 139 7.13 -7.68 -1.94
C PHE A 139 8.17 -8.19 -0.94
N ALA A 140 9.00 -7.30 -0.38
CA ALA A 140 10.01 -7.65 0.61
C ALA A 140 9.40 -8.29 1.88
N GLY A 141 8.30 -7.73 2.38
CA GLY A 141 7.58 -8.26 3.55
C GLY A 141 7.00 -9.65 3.32
N ILE A 142 6.42 -9.90 2.14
CA ILE A 142 5.91 -11.24 1.78
C ILE A 142 7.06 -12.22 1.57
N PHE A 143 8.19 -11.76 1.04
CA PHE A 143 9.37 -12.59 0.89
C PHE A 143 9.96 -13.02 2.25
N VAL A 144 9.96 -12.14 3.26
CA VAL A 144 10.29 -12.50 4.67
C VAL A 144 9.27 -13.49 5.23
N PHE A 145 7.97 -13.25 5.01
CA PHE A 145 6.92 -14.16 5.45
C PHE A 145 7.11 -15.57 4.86
N SER A 146 7.44 -15.64 3.57
CA SER A 146 7.72 -16.89 2.86
C SER A 146 8.96 -17.58 3.39
N SER A 147 10.02 -16.83 3.69
CA SER A 147 11.27 -17.39 4.19
C SER A 147 11.16 -17.95 5.60
N LYS A 148 10.28 -17.38 6.44
CA LYS A 148 10.00 -17.87 7.79
C LYS A 148 9.12 -19.14 7.78
N LYS A 149 8.30 -19.35 6.76
CA LYS A 149 7.36 -20.51 6.67
C LYS A 149 7.88 -21.67 5.82
N LEU A 150 8.68 -21.42 4.79
CA LEU A 150 9.17 -22.47 3.91
C LEU A 150 10.53 -22.99 4.39
N LEU A 151 10.60 -24.29 4.72
CA LEU A 151 11.81 -24.95 5.23
C LEU A 151 13.05 -24.72 4.33
N LEU A 152 12.86 -24.68 3.01
CA LEU A 152 13.93 -24.44 2.03
C LEU A 152 14.60 -23.06 2.17
N LEU A 153 13.84 -22.06 2.62
CA LEU A 153 14.28 -20.66 2.70
C LEU A 153 14.70 -20.26 4.12
N GLN A 154 14.46 -21.12 5.12
CA GLN A 154 14.73 -20.84 6.51
C GLN A 154 16.22 -20.53 6.77
N ARG A 155 17.13 -21.16 6.00
CA ARG A 155 18.57 -20.89 6.04
C ARG A 155 18.95 -19.44 5.67
N TYR A 156 18.16 -18.79 4.81
CA TYR A 156 18.42 -17.42 4.34
C TYR A 156 17.56 -16.36 5.05
N SER A 157 16.67 -16.77 5.96
CA SER A 157 15.69 -15.91 6.62
C SER A 157 16.31 -14.65 7.24
N GLY A 158 17.42 -14.79 7.97
CA GLY A 158 18.09 -13.66 8.62
C GLY A 158 18.67 -12.63 7.65
N SER A 159 19.20 -13.04 6.49
CA SER A 159 19.68 -12.10 5.47
C SER A 159 18.51 -11.39 4.79
N ILE A 160 17.45 -12.13 4.46
CA ILE A 160 16.23 -11.61 3.83
C ILE A 160 15.57 -10.56 4.71
N GLU A 161 15.49 -10.79 6.02
CA GLU A 161 14.94 -9.85 7.00
C GLU A 161 15.75 -8.54 7.05
N LYS A 162 17.08 -8.61 7.06
CA LYS A 162 17.95 -7.43 7.03
C LYS A 162 17.73 -6.58 5.78
N TYR A 163 17.69 -7.19 4.60
CA TYR A 163 17.43 -6.46 3.36
C TYR A 163 16.04 -5.84 3.34
N SER A 164 15.03 -6.56 3.85
CA SER A 164 13.66 -6.06 3.90
C SER A 164 13.52 -4.87 4.85
N LEU A 165 14.25 -4.87 5.97
CA LEU A 165 14.31 -3.71 6.88
C LEU A 165 14.86 -2.46 6.19
N ILE A 166 15.88 -2.59 5.34
CA ILE A 166 16.41 -1.45 4.57
C ILE A 166 15.31 -0.86 3.69
N VAL A 167 14.56 -1.72 2.98
CA VAL A 167 13.44 -1.28 2.12
C VAL A 167 12.33 -0.61 2.95
N PHE A 168 12.02 -1.13 4.14
CA PHE A 168 11.05 -0.51 5.05
C PHE A 168 11.50 0.86 5.59
N TYR A 169 12.79 1.03 5.88
CA TYR A 169 13.29 2.34 6.30
C TYR A 169 13.28 3.35 5.15
N LEU A 170 13.62 2.92 3.94
CA LEU A 170 13.48 3.75 2.75
C LEU A 170 12.02 4.16 2.51
N SER A 171 11.06 3.27 2.74
CA SER A 171 9.63 3.60 2.59
C SER A 171 9.15 4.61 3.62
N ALA A 172 9.62 4.51 4.88
CA ALA A 172 9.37 5.52 5.90
C ALA A 172 9.94 6.89 5.53
N LEU A 173 11.19 6.96 5.03
CA LEU A 173 11.82 8.21 4.61
C LEU A 173 11.05 8.87 3.47
N ILE A 174 10.64 8.09 2.47
CA ILE A 174 9.87 8.59 1.32
C ILE A 174 8.46 9.00 1.73
N ALA A 175 7.86 8.30 2.69
CA ALA A 175 6.58 8.70 3.27
C ALA A 175 6.71 10.09 3.94
N ILE A 176 7.68 10.28 4.83
CA ILE A 176 7.92 11.58 5.49
C ILE A 176 8.14 12.70 4.46
N TRP A 177 9.04 12.47 3.50
CA TRP A 177 9.30 13.45 2.45
C TRP A 177 8.04 13.81 1.66
N SER A 178 7.24 12.80 1.32
CA SER A 178 5.99 13.03 0.60
C SER A 178 4.97 13.80 1.44
N LEU A 179 4.84 13.52 2.74
CA LEU A 179 3.94 14.28 3.62
C LEU A 179 4.33 15.77 3.67
N ILE A 180 5.63 16.05 3.83
CA ILE A 180 6.17 17.42 3.84
C ILE A 180 5.90 18.13 2.51
N ASP A 181 6.13 17.46 1.38
CA ASP A 181 5.89 18.01 0.04
C ASP A 181 4.40 18.42 -0.16
N TYR A 182 3.47 17.58 0.29
CA TYR A 182 2.04 17.92 0.27
C TYR A 182 1.71 19.08 1.22
N ALA A 183 2.24 19.08 2.44
CA ALA A 183 1.99 20.15 3.41
C ALA A 183 2.54 21.52 2.94
N HIS A 184 3.79 21.57 2.46
CA HIS A 184 4.40 22.78 1.90
C HIS A 184 3.62 23.32 0.72
N SER A 185 3.09 22.44 -0.13
CA SER A 185 2.31 22.88 -1.26
C SER A 185 0.97 23.51 -0.89
N LEU A 186 0.32 23.02 0.15
CA LEU A 186 -0.91 23.62 0.67
C LEU A 186 -0.63 25.04 1.19
N LEU A 187 0.46 25.22 1.93
CA LEU A 187 0.87 26.52 2.47
C LEU A 187 1.20 27.52 1.35
N LYS A 188 1.93 27.08 0.31
CA LYS A 188 2.27 27.95 -0.82
C LYS A 188 1.03 28.44 -1.57
N ILE A 189 0.01 27.60 -1.71
CA ILE A 189 -1.23 27.98 -2.39
C ILE A 189 -2.05 28.95 -1.53
N LYS A 190 -2.10 28.71 -0.20
CA LYS A 190 -2.77 29.61 0.73
C LYS A 190 -2.11 31.00 0.80
N ASN A 191 -0.78 31.09 0.67
CA ASN A 191 -0.06 32.36 0.71
C ASN A 191 -0.14 33.18 -0.59
N ASN A 192 -0.57 32.56 -1.70
CA ASN A 192 -0.69 33.20 -3.01
C ASN A 192 -2.14 33.63 -3.35
N ASN A 193 -3.10 33.32 -2.48
CA ASN A 193 -4.51 33.72 -2.56
C ASN A 193 -4.82 34.71 -1.42
#